data_AF-A0A8T5R0I7-F1
#
_entry.id   AF-A0A8T5R0I7-F1
#
_cell.length_a   1.000
_cell.length_b   1.000
_cell.length_c   1.000
_cell.angle_alpha   90.00
_cell.angle_beta   90.00
_cell.angle_gamma   90.00
#
_symmetry.space_group_name_H-M   'P 1'
#
loop_
_entity.id
_entity.type
_entity.pdbx_description
1 polymer ?
#
loop_
_entity_poly.entity_id
_entity_poly.type
_entity_poly.pdbx_seq_one_letter_code
_entity_poly.pdbx_strand_id
1 'polypeptide(L)'
;MKSVFSLSWIKSKQPRKQKKFRANAPSHVRRKFMGSSLSKELRSKHNIKTLPVIKGDKVKIITGQFKGQDGVVDKVDVLRTKVYVSCAQITKKDGSKTYYPINPSNLMIVELNLKDSKRIKQDKKQDKGAKDGKKSQ
;
A
#
# COMPACT_ATOMS: atom_id res chain seq x y z
N MET A 1 -25.84 21.48 0.76
CA MET A 1 -24.42 21.88 0.63
C MET A 1 -23.66 20.83 -0.17
N LYS A 2 -22.73 21.19 -1.06
CA LYS A 2 -21.90 20.20 -1.79
C LYS A 2 -20.87 19.60 -0.82
N SER A 3 -20.90 18.29 -0.58
CA SER A 3 -19.89 17.65 0.28
C SER A 3 -18.53 17.58 -0.42
N VAL A 4 -17.47 17.83 0.35
CA VAL A 4 -16.07 17.73 -0.11
C VAL A 4 -15.69 16.26 -0.34
N PHE A 5 -16.17 15.36 0.51
CA PHE A 5 -15.97 13.91 0.43
C PHE A 5 -17.22 13.15 0.89
N SER A 6 -17.46 11.97 0.30
CA SER A 6 -18.49 11.03 0.77
C SER A 6 -18.06 9.59 0.48
N LEU A 7 -18.24 8.70 1.47
CA LEU A 7 -18.02 7.26 1.30
C LEU A 7 -18.99 6.64 0.29
N SER A 8 -20.20 7.19 0.12
CA SER A 8 -21.19 6.65 -0.82
C SER A 8 -20.75 6.73 -2.29
N TRP A 9 -19.79 7.60 -2.61
CA TRP A 9 -19.28 7.75 -3.98
C TRP A 9 -18.54 6.52 -4.50
N ILE A 10 -17.93 5.71 -3.62
CA ILE A 10 -17.25 4.47 -4.04
C ILE A 10 -18.24 3.36 -4.42
N LYS A 11 -19.44 3.34 -3.81
CA LYS A 11 -20.49 2.37 -4.10
C LYS A 11 -21.15 2.60 -5.47
N SER A 12 -21.08 3.82 -5.98
CA SER A 12 -21.67 4.16 -7.28
C SER A 12 -20.85 3.57 -8.43
N LYS A 13 -21.52 3.03 -9.44
CA LYS A 13 -20.90 2.57 -10.69
C LYS A 13 -20.41 3.72 -11.59
N GLN A 14 -20.86 4.96 -11.33
CA GLN A 14 -20.52 6.12 -12.17
C GLN A 14 -19.03 6.49 -12.05
N PRO A 15 -18.25 6.48 -13.15
CA PRO A 15 -16.82 6.76 -13.11
C PRO A 15 -16.48 8.15 -12.54
N ARG A 16 -17.31 9.17 -12.83
CA ARG A 16 -17.14 10.53 -12.29
C ARG A 16 -17.13 10.55 -10.76
N LYS A 17 -18.04 9.80 -10.12
CA LYS A 17 -18.14 9.73 -8.66
C LYS A 17 -16.96 8.97 -8.06
N GLN A 18 -16.52 7.88 -8.69
CA GLN A 18 -15.35 7.11 -8.24
C GLN A 18 -14.03 7.89 -8.37
N LYS A 19 -13.85 8.64 -9.47
CA LYS A 19 -12.68 9.54 -9.64
C LYS A 19 -12.68 10.64 -8.58
N LYS A 20 -13.85 11.26 -8.33
CA LYS A 20 -14.02 12.28 -7.27
C LYS A 20 -13.68 11.73 -5.88
N PHE A 21 -14.10 10.49 -5.59
CA PHE A 21 -13.77 9.83 -4.33
C PHE A 21 -12.26 9.70 -4.11
N ARG A 22 -11.52 9.19 -5.11
CA ARG A 22 -10.06 9.04 -4.99
C ARG A 22 -9.33 10.38 -4.86
N ALA A 23 -9.72 11.37 -5.66
CA ALA A 23 -9.12 12.71 -5.61
C ALA A 23 -9.31 13.38 -4.24
N ASN A 24 -10.52 13.28 -3.67
CA ASN A 24 -10.87 14.00 -2.43
C ASN A 24 -10.74 13.14 -1.15
N ALA A 25 -10.21 11.92 -1.24
CA ALA A 25 -10.12 11.02 -0.10
C ALA A 25 -9.27 11.61 1.04
N PRO A 26 -9.71 11.57 2.31
CA PRO A 26 -8.90 11.93 3.47
C PRO A 26 -7.70 10.98 3.66
N SER A 27 -6.69 11.39 4.44
CA SER A 27 -5.45 10.63 4.67
C SER A 27 -5.68 9.20 5.21
N HIS A 28 -6.57 9.04 6.18
CA HIS A 28 -6.89 7.72 6.76
C HIS A 28 -7.52 6.76 5.72
N VAL A 29 -8.26 7.29 4.74
CA VAL A 29 -8.78 6.51 3.62
C VAL A 29 -7.68 6.23 2.59
N ARG A 30 -6.86 7.23 2.25
CA ARG A 30 -5.73 7.10 1.32
C ARG A 30 -4.72 6.06 1.78
N ARG A 31 -4.57 5.85 3.09
CA ARG A 31 -3.70 4.80 3.62
C ARG A 31 -4.06 3.39 3.12
N LYS A 32 -5.34 3.12 2.81
CA LYS A 32 -5.76 1.85 2.18
C LYS A 32 -5.30 1.75 0.71
N PHE A 33 -5.10 2.88 0.03
CA PHE A 33 -4.57 2.90 -1.35
C PHE A 33 -3.07 2.61 -1.40
N MET A 34 -2.38 2.71 -0.27
CA MET A 34 -0.95 2.39 -0.14
C MET A 34 -0.65 0.89 -0.07
N GLY A 35 -1.63 0.03 -0.40
CA GLY A 35 -1.48 -1.42 -0.40
C GLY A 35 -0.48 -1.90 -1.45
N SER A 36 0.47 -2.72 -1.01
CA SER A 36 1.46 -3.40 -1.86
C SER A 36 1.35 -4.91 -1.66
N SER A 37 1.74 -5.66 -2.70
CA SER A 37 1.73 -7.12 -2.69
C SER A 37 2.77 -7.68 -1.73
N LEU A 38 2.43 -8.69 -0.93
CA LEU A 38 3.44 -9.43 -0.16
C LEU A 38 4.17 -10.46 -1.05
N SER A 39 5.40 -10.81 -0.69
CA SER A 39 6.14 -11.95 -1.26
C SER A 39 5.41 -13.27 -1.01
N LYS A 40 5.68 -14.31 -1.82
CA LYS A 40 5.02 -15.62 -1.67
C LYS A 40 5.20 -16.21 -0.28
N GLU A 41 6.40 -16.09 0.29
CA GLU A 41 6.72 -16.56 1.64
C GLU A 41 5.92 -15.84 2.72
N LEU A 42 5.85 -14.50 2.67
CA LEU A 42 5.07 -13.70 3.61
C LEU A 42 3.56 -13.96 3.47
N ARG A 43 3.08 -14.17 2.25
CA ARG A 43 1.69 -14.55 1.99
C ARG A 43 1.34 -15.87 2.67
N SER A 44 2.19 -16.89 2.53
CA SER A 44 1.96 -18.19 3.17
C SER A 44 2.01 -18.09 4.70
N LYS A 45 2.94 -17.30 5.24
CA LYS A 45 3.11 -17.14 6.70
C LYS A 45 1.96 -16.39 7.37
N HIS A 46 1.44 -15.34 6.72
CA HIS A 46 0.44 -14.45 7.30
C HIS A 46 -0.96 -14.62 6.71
N ASN A 47 -1.12 -15.42 5.64
CA ASN A 47 -2.34 -15.61 4.87
C ASN A 47 -2.97 -14.31 4.32
N ILE A 48 -2.15 -13.28 4.09
CA ILE A 48 -2.58 -11.97 3.60
C ILE A 48 -1.95 -11.69 2.24
N LYS A 49 -2.72 -11.15 1.30
CA LYS A 49 -2.24 -10.83 -0.06
C LYS A 49 -1.52 -9.49 -0.13
N THR A 50 -2.04 -8.47 0.57
CA THR A 50 -1.55 -7.09 0.48
C THR A 50 -1.52 -6.41 1.84
N LEU A 51 -0.54 -5.53 2.05
CA LEU A 51 -0.45 -4.67 3.22
C LEU A 51 -0.08 -3.23 2.81
N PRO A 52 -0.51 -2.20 3.55
CA PRO A 52 -0.01 -0.86 3.37
C PRO A 52 1.50 -0.80 3.63
N VAL A 53 2.22 -0.15 2.72
CA VAL A 53 3.67 0.08 2.84
C VAL A 53 3.95 1.08 3.96
N ILE A 54 4.96 0.79 4.77
CA ILE A 54 5.43 1.64 5.88
C ILE A 54 6.94 1.90 5.71
N LYS A 55 7.41 2.99 6.31
CA LYS A 55 8.84 3.29 6.40
C LYS A 55 9.62 2.12 7.04
N GLY A 56 10.73 1.74 6.43
CA GLY A 56 11.59 0.65 6.89
C GLY A 56 11.18 -0.74 6.39
N ASP A 57 10.13 -0.87 5.58
CA ASP A 57 9.90 -2.13 4.85
C ASP A 57 10.97 -2.33 3.78
N LYS A 58 11.36 -3.58 3.56
CA LYS A 58 12.17 -3.96 2.41
C LYS A 58 11.25 -4.34 1.26
N VAL A 59 11.41 -3.65 0.14
CA VAL A 59 10.55 -3.78 -1.02
C VAL A 59 11.36 -4.08 -2.28
N LYS A 60 10.74 -4.83 -3.18
CA LYS A 60 11.19 -5.11 -4.54
C LYS A 60 10.33 -4.35 -5.54
N ILE A 61 10.96 -3.71 -6.51
CA ILE A 61 10.25 -2.99 -7.57
C ILE A 61 9.90 -3.97 -8.70
N ILE A 62 8.61 -4.12 -9.01
CA ILE A 62 8.12 -5.09 -10.01
C ILE A 62 8.08 -4.49 -11.41
N THR A 63 7.74 -3.20 -11.53
CA THR A 63 7.51 -2.52 -12.81
C THR A 63 8.14 -1.13 -12.84
N GLY A 64 8.40 -0.63 -14.05
CA GLY A 64 9.03 0.67 -14.29
C GLY A 64 10.54 0.58 -14.52
N GLN A 65 11.21 1.73 -14.55
CA GLN A 65 12.63 1.87 -14.86
C GLN A 65 13.54 1.15 -13.86
N PHE A 66 13.17 1.12 -12.59
CA PHE A 66 13.93 0.51 -11.49
C PHE A 66 13.53 -0.95 -11.22
N LYS A 67 12.91 -1.62 -12.20
CA LYS A 67 12.42 -3.01 -12.05
C LYS A 67 13.53 -3.96 -11.63
N GLY A 68 13.22 -4.87 -10.71
CA GLY A 68 14.13 -5.92 -10.24
C GLY A 68 15.03 -5.49 -9.09
N GLN A 69 15.10 -4.19 -8.79
CA GLN A 69 15.87 -3.69 -7.66
C GLN A 69 15.12 -3.85 -6.34
N ASP A 70 15.87 -4.22 -5.31
CA ASP A 70 15.41 -4.30 -3.94
C ASP A 70 15.92 -3.07 -3.17
N GLY A 71 15.15 -2.59 -2.20
CA GLY A 71 15.53 -1.43 -1.41
C GLY A 71 14.65 -1.25 -0.18
N VAL A 72 15.06 -0.34 0.70
CA VAL A 72 14.30 0.00 1.90
C VAL A 72 13.43 1.22 1.62
N VAL A 73 12.23 1.23 2.18
CA VAL A 73 11.32 2.38 2.07
C VAL A 73 11.76 3.49 3.01
N ASP A 74 12.20 4.61 2.45
CA ASP A 74 12.66 5.78 3.21
C ASP A 74 11.50 6.70 3.62
N LYS A 75 10.59 6.96 2.68
CA LYS A 75 9.47 7.88 2.87
C LYS A 75 8.21 7.38 2.19
N VAL A 76 7.09 7.55 2.88
CA VAL A 76 5.75 7.26 2.36
C VAL A 76 4.94 8.56 2.38
N ASP A 77 4.53 9.02 1.20
CA ASP A 77 3.66 10.19 1.04
C ASP A 77 2.23 9.73 0.76
N VAL A 78 1.42 9.74 1.82
CA VAL A 78 0.01 9.30 1.77
C VAL A 78 -0.86 10.30 0.99
N LEU A 79 -0.50 11.59 0.97
CA LEU A 79 -1.26 12.58 0.22
C LEU A 79 -1.08 12.34 -1.28
N ARG A 80 0.16 12.18 -1.75
CA ARG A 80 0.40 11.93 -3.17
C ARG A 80 0.23 10.46 -3.58
N THR A 81 0.00 9.57 -2.61
CA THR A 81 -0.05 8.11 -2.82
C THR A 81 1.24 7.60 -3.47
N LYS A 82 2.38 8.13 -3.02
CA LYS A 82 3.72 7.80 -3.55
C LYS A 82 4.62 7.24 -2.46
N VAL A 83 5.51 6.34 -2.86
CA VAL A 83 6.52 5.71 -2.02
C VAL A 83 7.89 6.07 -2.58
N TYR A 84 8.83 6.37 -1.70
CA TYR A 84 10.22 6.64 -2.04
C TYR A 84 11.08 5.52 -1.47
N VAL A 85 11.84 4.87 -2.35
CA VAL A 85 12.67 3.71 -2.04
C VAL A 85 14.13 4.11 -2.21
N SER A 86 15.00 3.65 -1.32
CA SER A 86 16.41 4.05 -1.27
C SER A 86 17.18 3.81 -2.57
N CYS A 87 16.89 2.72 -3.28
CA CYS A 87 17.52 2.35 -4.55
C CYS A 87 17.03 3.19 -5.75
N ALA A 88 15.83 3.75 -5.67
CA ALA A 88 15.24 4.50 -6.77
C ALA A 88 15.59 5.99 -6.67
N GLN A 89 16.75 6.37 -7.20
CA GLN A 89 17.24 7.74 -7.19
C GLN A 89 17.44 8.28 -8.61
N ILE A 90 17.25 9.59 -8.76
CA ILE A 90 17.56 10.35 -9.97
C ILE A 90 18.61 11.40 -9.63
N THR A 91 19.61 11.53 -10.48
CA THR A 91 20.61 12.61 -10.43
C THR A 91 20.05 13.85 -11.12
N LYS A 92 20.02 14.98 -10.43
CA LYS A 92 19.66 16.28 -11.01
C LYS A 92 20.81 16.83 -11.86
N LYS A 93 20.55 17.89 -12.64
CA LYS A 93 21.59 18.60 -13.40
C LYS A 93 22.72 19.12 -12.50
N ASP A 94 22.39 19.51 -11.28
CA ASP A 94 23.34 19.99 -10.27
C ASP A 94 24.15 18.86 -9.61
N GLY A 95 24.00 17.61 -10.04
CA GLY A 95 24.69 16.44 -9.48
C GLY A 95 24.09 15.87 -8.19
N SER A 96 23.17 16.61 -7.53
CA SER A 96 22.48 16.11 -6.34
C SER A 96 21.51 14.96 -6.65
N LYS A 97 21.42 13.97 -5.74
CA LYS A 97 20.51 12.82 -5.88
C LYS A 97 19.17 13.09 -5.20
N THR A 98 18.08 12.66 -5.82
CA THR A 98 16.73 12.76 -5.25
C THR A 98 15.95 11.49 -5.52
N TYR A 99 15.11 11.08 -4.58
CA TYR A 99 14.31 9.86 -4.73
C TYR A 99 13.24 9.99 -5.82
N TYR A 100 13.07 8.91 -6.58
CA TYR A 100 12.02 8.78 -7.57
C TYR A 100 10.69 8.36 -6.91
N PRO A 101 9.56 9.03 -7.22
CA PRO A 101 8.26 8.69 -6.66
C PRO A 101 7.66 7.45 -7.33
N ILE A 102 7.48 6.36 -6.57
CA ILE A 102 6.93 5.10 -7.06
C ILE A 102 5.49 4.90 -6.55
N ASN A 103 4.65 4.26 -7.37
CA ASN A 103 3.31 3.83 -6.95
C ASN A 103 3.41 2.56 -6.07
N PRO A 104 2.71 2.47 -4.94
CA PRO A 104 2.76 1.31 -4.04
C PRO A 104 2.33 -0.01 -4.71
N SER A 105 1.44 0.05 -5.70
CA SER A 105 1.00 -1.11 -6.48
C SER A 105 2.14 -1.78 -7.27
N ASN A 106 3.20 -1.03 -7.58
CA ASN A 106 4.33 -1.50 -8.38
C ASN A 106 5.43 -2.12 -7.49
N LEU A 107 5.20 -2.17 -6.17
CA LEU A 107 6.11 -2.73 -5.19
C LEU A 107 5.62 -4.11 -4.74
N MET A 108 6.58 -4.94 -4.34
CA MET A 108 6.36 -6.15 -3.57
C MET A 108 7.11 -6.04 -2.25
N ILE A 109 6.45 -6.26 -1.12
CA ILE A 109 7.10 -6.30 0.19
C ILE A 109 7.79 -7.65 0.34
N VAL A 110 9.11 -7.61 0.55
CA VAL A 110 9.96 -8.79 0.77
C VAL A 110 10.08 -9.06 2.26
N GLU A 111 10.33 -8.02 3.07
CA GLU A 111 10.45 -8.10 4.52
C GLU A 111 9.59 -6.99 5.17
N LEU A 112 8.87 -7.35 6.24
CA LEU A 112 7.99 -6.43 6.96
C LEU A 112 8.73 -5.79 8.13
N ASN A 113 8.58 -4.48 8.29
CA ASN A 113 8.91 -3.81 9.54
C ASN A 113 7.82 -4.08 10.60
N LEU A 114 8.15 -4.85 11.63
CA LEU A 114 7.22 -5.28 12.69
C LEU A 114 7.34 -4.48 14.00
N LYS A 115 7.90 -3.27 13.96
CA LYS A 115 7.97 -2.40 15.14
C LYS A 115 6.60 -2.17 15.81
N ASP A 116 5.54 -2.04 15.01
CA ASP A 116 4.16 -1.97 15.50
C ASP A 116 3.47 -3.34 15.41
N SER A 117 3.23 -3.95 16.58
CA SER A 117 2.56 -5.27 16.67
C SER A 117 1.11 -5.27 16.17
N LYS A 118 0.46 -4.11 16.08
CA LYS A 118 -0.92 -4.00 15.56
C LYS A 118 -0.99 -4.16 14.04
N ARG A 119 0.14 -4.01 13.35
CA ARG A 119 0.24 -4.07 11.89
C ARG A 119 -0.28 -5.39 11.31
N ILE A 120 0.05 -6.52 11.93
CA ILE A 120 -0.42 -7.84 11.49
C ILE A 120 -1.78 -8.18 12.14
N LYS A 121 -2.01 -7.73 13.38
CA LYS A 121 -3.23 -8.05 14.14
C LYS A 121 -4.50 -7.43 13.55
N GLN A 122 -4.40 -6.27 12.91
CA GLN A 122 -5.56 -5.59 12.32
C GLN A 122 -6.21 -6.40 11.20
N ASP A 123 -5.45 -7.23 10.48
CA ASP A 123 -5.96 -7.96 9.31
C ASP A 123 -6.40 -9.41 9.61
N LYS A 124 -5.91 -10.03 10.70
CA LYS A 124 -6.42 -11.33 11.21
C LYS A 124 -7.90 -11.32 11.59
N LYS A 125 -8.52 -10.14 11.75
CA LYS A 125 -9.96 -10.01 12.03
C LYS A 125 -10.84 -10.50 10.87
N GLN A 126 -10.33 -10.57 9.64
CA GLN A 126 -11.10 -11.08 8.50
C GLN A 126 -11.21 -12.61 8.50
N ASP A 127 -10.25 -13.34 9.06
CA ASP A 127 -10.26 -14.82 9.10
C ASP A 127 -11.26 -15.40 10.12
N LYS A 128 -11.72 -14.61 11.09
CA LYS A 128 -12.68 -15.09 12.11
C LYS A 128 -14.08 -15.33 11.56
N GLY A 129 -14.45 -14.76 10.40
CA GLY A 129 -15.76 -14.98 9.80
C GLY A 129 -15.92 -16.32 9.06
N ALA A 130 -14.85 -17.08 8.84
CA ALA A 130 -14.88 -18.34 8.10
C ALA A 130 -14.90 -19.61 8.98
N LYS A 131 -14.70 -19.47 10.31
CA LYS A 131 -14.60 -20.62 11.22
C LYS A 131 -15.91 -21.06 11.87
N ASP A 132 -16.99 -20.29 11.74
CA ASP A 132 -18.28 -20.58 12.39
C ASP A 132 -19.25 -21.41 11.51
N GLY A 133 -18.84 -21.85 10.31
CA GLY A 133 -19.69 -22.58 9.36
C GLY A 133 -19.44 -24.08 9.22
N LYS A 134 -18.56 -24.68 10.04
CA LYS A 134 -18.31 -26.14 10.02
C LYS A 134 -18.47 -26.74 11.42
N LYS A 135 -19.70 -26.69 11.94
CA LYS A 135 -20.19 -27.63 12.95
C LYS A 135 -21.67 -27.92 12.66
N SER A 136 -21.90 -28.95 11.87
CA SER A 136 -23.13 -29.73 11.93
C SER A 136 -22.80 -31.12 11.42
N GLN A 137 -23.16 -32.09 12.26
CA GLN A 137 -22.97 -33.53 12.11
C GLN A 137 -23.65 -34.08 10.86
#